data_AF-J3M9V8-F1
#
_entry.id   AF-J3M9V8-F1
#
_cell.length_a   1.000
_cell.length_b   1.000
_cell.length_c   1.000
_cell.angle_alpha   90.00
_cell.angle_beta   90.00
_cell.angle_gamma   90.00
#
_symmetry.space_group_name_H-M   'P 1'
#
loop_
_entity.id
_entity.type
_entity.pdbx_description
1 polymer ?
#
loop_
_entity_poly.entity_id
_entity_poly.type
_entity_poly.pdbx_seq_one_letter_code
_entity_poly.pdbx_strand_id
1 'polypeptide(L)'
;MAAPGFNLPADLFGLIYDRLPCPVDRLHMRQVCHNWRTAVTPPAPRPLPSIFLPRAGALSFSCVFSGCATPRLKLWVEDARRARYFGSFDGGWVFFAIGRPHGHTLQNLLADHSFKLPSLFFLRNGCHIPLVILAATLSSPPVHGKSVIGAIVSSRRRLRGTERQLAFWRLGQCDAIDKTLTPTQADLEDIIFHKKSFHVLDEQERVRAYTPLFDRDGNMEECHTEWPLSQMRRRHYEEHVAARYLVESRDELLMVVRLTPHHGQPTSAFRVFQMVYLRGRLHRNAHILGSLEHTWNELHKLDGRVLFVGRGCSRSHEVADHAGFEEGVYFLDDGSFRDGDKDELLFQNSDQLQFSCTDSGRWSAPTRQIESLFPEQAPSNYSPPVWIRP
;
A
#
# COMPACT_ATOMS: atom_id res chain seq x y z
N MET A 1 33.30 27.65 -11.96
CA MET A 1 33.20 27.27 -13.38
C MET A 1 31.74 26.96 -13.67
N ALA A 2 31.08 27.79 -14.49
CA ALA A 2 29.72 27.52 -14.94
C ALA A 2 29.76 26.30 -15.87
N ALA A 3 28.87 25.32 -15.64
CA ALA A 3 28.67 24.21 -16.57
C ALA A 3 28.25 24.78 -17.96
N PRO A 4 28.71 24.19 -19.07
CA PRO A 4 28.31 24.64 -20.41
C PRO A 4 26.79 24.50 -20.52
N GLY A 5 26.09 25.63 -20.62
CA GLY A 5 24.66 25.65 -20.83
C GLY A 5 24.34 25.03 -22.18
N PHE A 6 23.64 23.90 -22.18
CA PHE A 6 23.03 23.35 -23.38
C PHE A 6 22.03 24.37 -23.94
N ASN A 7 22.43 25.15 -24.94
CA ASN A 7 21.55 26.00 -25.75
C ASN A 7 20.80 25.12 -26.75
N LEU A 8 19.89 24.27 -26.25
CA LEU A 8 18.95 23.54 -27.08
C LEU A 8 17.65 24.36 -27.23
N PRO A 9 17.07 24.43 -28.43
CA PRO A 9 15.71 24.92 -28.66
C PRO A 9 14.65 24.26 -27.75
N ALA A 10 13.61 25.02 -27.36
CA ALA A 10 12.61 24.58 -26.37
C ALA A 10 11.77 23.36 -26.81
N ASP A 11 11.52 23.26 -28.12
CA ASP A 11 10.89 22.15 -28.82
C ASP A 11 11.72 20.85 -28.71
N LEU A 12 13.04 20.93 -28.74
CA LEU A 12 13.92 19.78 -28.54
C LEU A 12 13.94 19.31 -27.09
N PHE A 13 13.79 20.22 -26.12
CA PHE A 13 13.62 19.84 -24.71
C PHE A 13 12.33 19.04 -24.49
N GLY A 14 11.22 19.44 -25.13
CA GLY A 14 9.96 18.68 -25.11
C GLY A 14 10.10 17.29 -25.72
N LEU A 15 10.73 17.18 -26.89
CA LEU A 15 10.97 15.89 -27.55
C LEU A 15 11.85 14.95 -26.73
N ILE A 16 12.91 15.45 -26.09
CA ILE A 16 13.75 14.61 -25.22
C ILE A 16 12.96 14.18 -23.99
N TYR A 17 12.16 15.08 -23.41
CA TYR A 17 11.31 14.77 -22.26
C TYR A 17 10.28 13.67 -22.56
N ASP A 18 9.62 13.75 -23.72
CA ASP A 18 8.62 12.76 -24.16
C ASP A 18 9.26 11.39 -24.41
N ARG A 19 10.53 11.37 -24.83
CA ARG A 19 11.32 10.15 -25.04
C ARG A 19 11.83 9.52 -23.76
N LEU A 20 11.79 10.22 -22.61
CA LEU A 20 12.11 9.62 -21.32
C LEU A 20 10.94 8.76 -20.86
N PRO A 21 11.11 7.42 -20.71
CA PRO A 21 10.02 6.54 -20.31
C PRO A 21 9.71 6.63 -18.80
N CYS A 22 10.66 7.16 -18.01
CA CYS A 22 10.62 7.13 -16.56
C CYS A 22 10.20 8.50 -15.97
N PRO A 23 9.13 8.55 -15.15
CA PRO A 23 8.71 9.77 -14.45
C PRO A 23 9.79 10.38 -13.53
N VAL A 24 10.65 9.54 -12.95
CA VAL A 24 11.76 9.98 -12.10
C VAL A 24 12.85 10.66 -12.93
N ASP A 25 13.18 10.14 -14.11
CA ASP A 25 14.14 10.77 -15.02
C ASP A 25 13.60 12.10 -15.56
N ARG A 26 12.29 12.14 -15.83
CA ARG A 26 11.55 13.37 -16.15
C ARG A 26 11.62 14.40 -15.01
N LEU A 27 11.48 13.98 -13.75
CA LEU A 27 11.63 14.86 -12.58
C LEU A 27 13.07 15.37 -12.42
N HIS A 28 14.07 14.50 -12.53
CA HIS A 28 15.49 14.88 -12.49
C HIS A 28 15.81 15.89 -13.59
N MET A 29 15.31 15.67 -14.80
CA MET A 29 15.53 16.58 -15.93
C MET A 29 15.02 18.00 -15.63
N ARG A 30 13.86 18.14 -14.96
CA ARG A 30 13.33 19.45 -14.50
C ARG A 30 14.16 20.09 -13.38
N GLN A 31 14.96 19.32 -12.66
CA GLN A 31 15.83 19.81 -11.60
C GLN A 31 17.21 20.24 -12.10
N VAL A 32 17.60 19.87 -13.34
CA VAL A 32 18.92 20.19 -13.92
C VAL A 32 19.13 21.70 -14.08
N CYS A 33 18.20 22.42 -14.70
CA CYS A 33 18.29 23.88 -14.85
C CYS A 33 16.93 24.53 -15.12
N HIS A 34 16.90 25.87 -15.04
CA HIS A 34 15.71 26.68 -15.30
C HIS A 34 15.11 26.45 -16.70
N ASN A 35 15.94 26.23 -17.72
CA ASN A 35 15.50 26.03 -19.11
C ASN A 35 14.72 24.71 -19.27
N TRP A 36 15.19 23.61 -18.66
CA TRP A 36 14.44 22.34 -18.65
C TRP A 36 13.13 22.45 -17.87
N ARG A 37 13.13 23.20 -16.76
CA ARG A 37 11.93 23.40 -15.93
C ARG A 37 10.84 24.17 -16.66
N THR A 38 11.21 25.12 -17.51
CA THR A 38 10.30 26.00 -18.25
C THR A 38 9.87 25.39 -19.59
N ALA A 39 10.77 24.74 -20.33
CA ALA A 39 10.46 24.12 -21.61
C ALA A 39 9.53 22.92 -21.50
N VAL A 40 9.50 22.26 -20.33
CA VAL A 40 8.68 21.09 -20.08
C VAL A 40 7.58 21.43 -19.09
N THR A 41 6.46 21.93 -19.61
CA THR A 41 5.19 22.03 -18.89
C THR A 41 4.21 21.02 -19.50
N PRO A 42 4.08 19.80 -18.98
CA PRO A 42 3.14 18.84 -19.53
C PRO A 42 1.71 19.18 -19.06
N PRO A 43 0.66 18.92 -19.87
CA PRO A 43 -0.65 18.59 -19.32
C PRO A 43 -0.48 17.33 -18.47
N ALA A 44 -0.82 17.39 -17.18
CA ALA A 44 -0.49 16.36 -16.19
C ALA A 44 -0.87 14.94 -16.65
N PRO A 45 0.09 14.07 -17.04
CA PRO A 45 -0.16 12.63 -17.06
C PRO A 45 -0.24 12.21 -15.60
N ARG A 46 -1.28 11.46 -15.22
CA ARG A 46 -1.42 10.93 -13.85
C ARG A 46 -0.14 10.14 -13.51
N PRO A 47 0.62 10.51 -12.46
CA PRO A 47 1.91 9.89 -12.20
C PRO A 47 1.74 8.39 -11.94
N LEU A 48 2.45 7.63 -12.76
CA LEU A 48 2.52 6.19 -12.69
C LEU A 48 3.20 5.71 -11.40
N PRO A 49 2.86 4.51 -10.90
CA PRO A 49 3.50 3.98 -9.71
C PRO A 49 4.94 3.55 -10.05
N SER A 50 5.90 4.23 -9.43
CA SER A 50 7.29 3.81 -9.33
C SER A 50 7.43 2.75 -8.22
N ILE A 51 8.49 1.94 -8.26
CA ILE A 51 8.75 0.94 -7.22
C ILE A 51 9.96 1.36 -6.40
N PHE A 52 9.79 1.25 -5.09
CA PHE A 52 10.90 1.28 -4.16
C PHE A 52 11.52 -0.12 -4.06
N LEU A 53 12.77 -0.26 -4.51
CA LEU A 53 13.56 -1.47 -4.25
C LEU A 53 14.67 -1.14 -3.24
N PRO A 54 14.56 -1.57 -1.98
CA PRO A 54 15.68 -1.49 -1.05
C PRO A 54 16.79 -2.43 -1.53
N ARG A 55 17.96 -1.92 -1.88
CA ARG A 55 19.13 -2.74 -2.26
C ARG A 55 20.25 -2.59 -1.24
N ALA A 56 20.99 -3.67 -0.97
CA ALA A 56 22.16 -3.63 -0.09
C ALA A 56 23.17 -2.58 -0.60
N GLY A 57 23.41 -1.54 0.21
CA GLY A 57 24.42 -0.49 -0.04
C GLY A 57 23.91 0.84 -0.61
N ALA A 58 22.67 0.94 -1.12
CA ALA A 58 22.08 2.22 -1.55
C ALA A 58 20.54 2.15 -1.69
N LEU A 59 19.86 3.28 -1.50
CA LEU A 59 18.47 3.46 -1.89
C LEU A 59 18.39 3.51 -3.42
N SER A 60 17.77 2.51 -4.05
CA SER A 60 17.56 2.50 -5.50
C SER A 60 16.07 2.52 -5.81
N PHE A 61 15.62 3.60 -6.43
CA PHE A 61 14.35 3.55 -7.15
C PHE A 61 14.53 2.67 -8.37
N SER A 62 13.60 1.76 -8.56
CA SER A 62 13.51 1.03 -9.82
C SER A 62 12.21 1.43 -10.47
N CYS A 63 12.36 2.13 -11.58
CA CYS A 63 11.26 2.42 -12.46
C CYS A 63 11.02 1.15 -13.28
N VAL A 64 9.85 0.51 -13.12
CA VAL A 64 9.47 -0.65 -13.95
C VAL A 64 9.62 -0.32 -15.44
N PHE A 65 9.41 0.95 -15.79
CA PHE A 65 9.44 1.55 -17.11
C PHE A 65 10.79 1.54 -17.83
N SER A 66 11.92 1.46 -17.11
CA SER A 66 13.25 1.48 -17.72
C SER A 66 13.87 0.09 -17.83
N GLY A 67 13.07 -0.99 -17.82
CA GLY A 67 13.58 -2.36 -17.77
C GLY A 67 14.36 -2.65 -16.49
N CYS A 68 13.93 -2.05 -15.37
CA CYS A 68 14.67 -2.05 -14.10
C CYS A 68 16.07 -1.42 -14.18
N ALA A 69 16.34 -0.55 -15.17
CA ALA A 69 17.46 0.37 -15.06
C ALA A 69 17.23 1.27 -13.83
N THR A 70 18.26 1.38 -12.99
CA THR A 70 18.22 1.97 -11.65
C THR A 70 18.80 3.38 -11.68
N PRO A 71 18.03 4.43 -12.01
CA PRO A 71 18.48 5.78 -11.70
C PRO A 71 18.52 5.90 -10.17
N ARG A 72 19.73 6.00 -9.62
CA ARG A 72 19.98 6.18 -8.19
C ARG A 72 19.42 7.54 -7.76
N LEU A 73 18.24 7.57 -7.15
CA LEU A 73 17.83 8.73 -6.37
C LEU A 73 18.56 8.67 -5.03
N LYS A 74 19.45 9.63 -4.78
CA LYS A 74 20.02 9.83 -3.44
C LYS A 74 18.92 10.39 -2.55
N LEU A 75 18.12 9.51 -1.95
CA LEU A 75 17.31 9.86 -0.81
C LEU A 75 18.23 10.23 0.36
N TRP A 76 18.01 11.40 0.94
CA TRP A 76 18.74 11.93 2.10
C TRP A 76 18.26 11.30 3.40
N VAL A 77 17.99 10.00 3.39
CA VAL A 77 17.62 9.26 4.59
C VAL A 77 18.52 8.04 4.64
N GLU A 78 19.70 8.21 5.24
CA GLU A 78 20.67 7.15 5.56
C GLU A 78 19.98 5.90 6.18
N ASP A 79 18.85 6.12 6.86
CA ASP A 79 18.06 5.13 7.56
C ASP A 79 16.91 4.49 6.74
N ALA A 80 16.49 5.07 5.60
CA ALA A 80 15.44 4.49 4.76
C ALA A 80 15.89 3.16 4.10
N ARG A 81 17.21 2.92 4.05
CA ARG A 81 17.82 1.64 3.67
C ARG A 81 17.40 0.51 4.61
N ARG A 82 17.03 0.85 5.86
CA ARG A 82 16.65 -0.09 6.90
C ARG A 82 15.15 -0.10 7.22
N ALA A 83 14.34 0.56 6.38
CA ALA A 83 12.97 0.85 6.73
C ALA A 83 12.00 -0.23 6.25
N ARG A 84 11.03 -0.58 7.11
CA ARG A 84 9.89 -1.43 6.75
C ARG A 84 8.74 -0.60 6.23
N TYR A 85 8.42 -0.73 4.95
CA TYR A 85 7.28 -0.06 4.34
C TYR A 85 5.98 -0.80 4.62
N PHE A 86 4.90 -0.04 4.85
CA PHE A 86 3.58 -0.60 5.18
C PHE A 86 2.42 0.18 4.55
N GLY A 87 2.69 0.96 3.50
CA GLY A 87 1.67 1.69 2.76
C GLY A 87 2.26 2.85 1.97
N SER A 88 1.42 3.42 1.10
CA SER A 88 1.77 4.64 0.36
C SER A 88 0.52 5.40 -0.06
N PHE A 89 0.72 6.70 -0.29
CA PHE A 89 -0.31 7.62 -0.73
C PHE A 89 0.20 8.48 -1.88
N ASP A 90 -0.73 8.97 -2.69
CA ASP A 90 -0.44 9.71 -3.91
C ASP A 90 0.31 11.03 -3.60
N GLY A 91 1.21 11.45 -4.49
CA GLY A 91 2.01 12.66 -4.32
C GLY A 91 3.33 12.46 -3.56
N GLY A 92 3.90 11.26 -3.63
CA GLY A 92 5.23 10.91 -3.11
C GLY A 92 5.25 10.44 -1.67
N TRP A 93 4.09 10.17 -1.06
CA TRP A 93 3.98 9.84 0.36
C TRP A 93 4.14 8.34 0.63
N VAL A 94 5.01 8.01 1.57
CA VAL A 94 5.27 6.62 1.98
C VAL A 94 5.20 6.45 3.47
N PHE A 95 4.61 5.33 3.89
CA PHE A 95 4.60 4.89 5.27
C PHE A 95 5.76 3.93 5.51
N PHE A 96 6.61 4.23 6.49
CA PHE A 96 7.69 3.33 6.85
C PHE A 96 7.99 3.33 8.35
N ALA A 97 8.65 2.27 8.80
CA ALA A 97 9.20 2.14 10.15
C ALA A 97 10.73 2.02 10.07
N ILE A 98 11.46 2.86 10.80
CA ILE A 98 12.93 2.82 10.88
C ILE A 98 13.38 2.39 12.28
N GLY A 99 14.39 1.51 12.33
CA GLY A 99 15.08 1.11 13.57
C GLY A 99 14.33 0.08 14.43
N ARG A 100 14.82 -0.14 15.67
CA ARG A 100 14.13 -0.90 16.76
C ARG A 100 12.65 -0.45 16.85
N PRO A 101 11.70 -1.23 17.40
CA PRO A 101 10.27 -1.29 16.98
C PRO A 101 9.38 0.00 17.01
N HIS A 102 9.91 1.22 16.96
CA HIS A 102 9.25 2.42 17.48
C HIS A 102 9.46 3.69 16.65
N GLY A 103 9.91 3.60 15.40
CA GLY A 103 10.17 4.75 14.52
C GLY A 103 9.22 4.87 13.33
N HIS A 104 7.90 4.81 13.53
CA HIS A 104 6.92 4.93 12.45
C HIS A 104 6.84 6.36 11.93
N THR A 105 6.94 6.54 10.61
CA THR A 105 6.93 7.85 9.95
C THR A 105 6.16 7.79 8.64
N LEU A 106 5.45 8.87 8.33
CA LEU A 106 4.93 9.18 7.01
C LEU A 106 5.83 10.26 6.39
N GLN A 107 6.46 9.96 5.26
CA GLN A 107 7.43 10.85 4.62
C GLN A 107 7.01 11.12 3.18
N ASN A 108 7.14 12.37 2.75
CA ASN A 108 7.11 12.67 1.33
C ASN A 108 8.54 12.50 0.78
N LEU A 109 8.69 11.73 -0.31
CA LEU A 109 10.00 11.49 -0.92
C LEU A 109 10.39 12.57 -1.93
N LEU A 110 9.42 13.38 -2.39
CA LEU A 110 9.63 14.49 -3.31
C LEU A 110 9.72 15.84 -2.60
N ALA A 111 9.10 15.96 -1.43
CA ALA A 111 9.12 17.14 -0.59
C ALA A 111 9.77 16.78 0.75
N ASP A 112 10.60 17.66 1.30
CA ASP A 112 11.23 17.43 2.61
C ASP A 112 10.23 17.66 3.76
N HIS A 113 9.18 16.84 3.79
CA HIS A 113 8.07 16.92 4.74
C HIS A 113 7.80 15.53 5.33
N SER A 114 7.65 15.48 6.65
CA SER A 114 7.45 14.25 7.39
C SER A 114 6.50 14.43 8.56
N PHE A 115 5.81 13.34 8.91
CA PHE A 115 4.96 13.25 10.08
C PHE A 115 5.36 12.02 10.88
N LYS A 116 5.62 12.21 12.17
CA LYS A 116 5.75 11.09 13.10
C LYS A 116 4.40 10.41 13.27
N LEU A 117 4.45 9.08 13.38
CA LEU A 117 3.28 8.25 13.61
C LEU A 117 3.38 7.58 14.98
N PRO A 118 2.24 7.18 15.58
CA PRO A 118 2.25 6.49 16.86
C PRO A 118 3.11 5.24 16.86
N SER A 119 3.80 5.00 17.98
CA SER A 119 4.61 3.79 18.20
C SER A 119 4.24 3.03 19.47
N LEU A 120 3.28 3.56 20.23
CA LEU A 120 2.84 3.01 21.52
C LEU A 120 1.32 2.96 21.59
N PHE A 121 0.80 1.94 22.26
CA PHE A 121 -0.59 1.92 22.72
C PHE A 121 -0.66 2.41 24.16
N PHE A 122 -1.67 3.20 24.48
CA PHE A 122 -2.04 3.52 25.85
C PHE A 122 -3.06 2.51 26.36
N LEU A 123 -2.70 1.77 27.40
CA LEU A 123 -3.62 0.88 28.09
C LEU A 123 -4.34 1.65 29.21
N ARG A 124 -5.60 1.28 29.49
CA ARG A 124 -6.41 1.90 30.56
C ARG A 124 -5.78 1.85 31.95
N ASN A 125 -4.82 0.95 32.17
CA ASN A 125 -4.06 0.83 33.42
C ASN A 125 -2.83 1.75 33.47
N GLY A 126 -2.68 2.68 32.52
CA GLY A 126 -1.56 3.62 32.45
C GLY A 126 -0.25 3.02 31.89
N CYS A 127 -0.26 1.76 31.46
CA CYS A 127 0.91 1.15 30.82
C CYS A 127 0.96 1.46 29.32
N HIS A 128 2.17 1.68 28.81
CA HIS A 128 2.42 1.76 27.37
C HIS A 128 2.96 0.43 26.86
N ILE A 129 2.43 -0.05 25.73
CA ILE A 129 2.97 -1.22 25.04
C ILE A 129 3.39 -0.84 23.60
N PRO A 130 4.47 -1.42 23.07
CA PRO A 130 4.85 -1.25 21.67
C PRO A 130 3.74 -1.66 20.72
N LEU A 131 3.63 -0.92 19.62
CA LEU A 131 2.80 -1.29 18.48
C LEU A 131 3.64 -1.46 17.23
N VAL A 132 3.17 -2.29 16.31
CA VAL A 132 3.75 -2.44 14.98
C VAL A 132 2.66 -2.18 13.95
N ILE A 133 2.88 -1.23 13.04
CA ILE A 133 1.93 -0.95 11.96
C ILE A 133 2.18 -1.92 10.80
N LEU A 134 1.21 -2.76 10.44
CA LEU A 134 1.33 -3.78 9.40
C LEU A 134 0.88 -3.26 8.02
N ALA A 135 -0.17 -2.44 7.98
CA ALA A 135 -0.65 -1.78 6.78
C ALA A 135 -1.33 -0.46 7.16
N ALA A 136 -1.18 0.60 6.37
CA ALA A 136 -1.82 1.89 6.62
C ALA A 136 -2.23 2.60 5.33
N THR A 137 -3.30 3.40 5.43
CA THR A 137 -3.81 4.24 4.35
C THR A 137 -4.41 5.54 4.90
N LEU A 138 -4.63 6.53 4.03
CA LEU A 138 -5.12 7.86 4.39
C LEU A 138 -6.50 8.16 3.82
N SER A 139 -7.28 8.95 4.56
CA SER A 139 -8.56 9.47 4.09
C SER A 139 -8.46 10.55 3.01
N SER A 140 -7.32 11.24 2.94
CA SER A 140 -7.11 12.41 2.10
C SER A 140 -5.61 12.73 2.04
N PRO A 141 -5.17 13.61 1.11
CA PRO A 141 -3.79 14.10 1.10
C PRO A 141 -3.32 14.53 2.51
N PRO A 142 -2.08 14.24 2.91
CA PRO A 142 -1.58 14.49 4.26
C PRO A 142 -1.67 15.95 4.69
N VAL A 143 -2.62 16.24 5.58
CA VAL A 143 -2.83 17.55 6.20
C VAL A 143 -2.95 17.36 7.70
N HIS A 144 -2.07 18.02 8.44
CA HIS A 144 -2.02 17.98 9.90
C HIS A 144 -3.40 18.28 10.52
N GLY A 145 -3.85 17.40 11.42
CA GLY A 145 -5.10 17.50 12.17
C GLY A 145 -6.39 17.35 11.37
N LYS A 146 -6.31 17.11 10.05
CA LYS A 146 -7.47 16.92 9.17
C LYS A 146 -7.51 15.52 8.57
N SER A 147 -6.37 15.03 8.09
CA SER A 147 -6.29 13.70 7.49
C SER A 147 -6.37 12.63 8.57
N VAL A 148 -7.11 11.58 8.28
CA VAL A 148 -7.26 10.42 9.16
C VAL A 148 -6.42 9.29 8.57
N ILE A 149 -5.66 8.61 9.42
CA ILE A 149 -5.00 7.37 9.07
C ILE A 149 -5.86 6.22 9.58
N GLY A 150 -6.10 5.24 8.72
CA GLY A 150 -6.58 3.92 9.10
C GLY A 150 -5.44 2.92 8.97
N ALA A 151 -5.23 2.09 9.98
CA ALA A 151 -4.16 1.12 9.97
C ALA A 151 -4.51 -0.21 10.63
N ILE A 152 -3.96 -1.27 10.05
CA ILE A 152 -3.84 -2.59 10.67
C ILE A 152 -2.59 -2.57 11.53
N VAL A 153 -2.77 -2.80 12.82
CA VAL A 153 -1.71 -2.73 13.83
C VAL A 153 -1.62 -4.05 14.57
N SER A 154 -0.41 -4.46 14.92
CA SER A 154 -0.14 -5.59 15.79
C SER A 154 0.32 -5.08 17.14
N SER A 155 -0.12 -5.74 18.21
CA SER A 155 0.32 -5.48 19.59
C SER A 155 0.65 -6.80 20.28
N ARG A 156 1.63 -6.79 21.18
CA ARG A 156 1.95 -7.97 22.00
C ARG A 156 1.33 -7.86 23.38
N ARG A 157 0.36 -8.73 23.67
CA ARG A 157 -0.19 -8.90 25.02
C ARG A 157 0.48 -10.10 25.67
N ARG A 158 1.19 -9.90 26.79
CA ARG A 158 2.11 -10.86 27.43
C ARG A 158 1.59 -12.31 27.58
N LEU A 159 0.28 -12.54 27.57
CA LEU A 159 -0.35 -13.84 27.78
C LEU A 159 -1.03 -14.45 26.54
N ARG A 160 -1.18 -13.71 25.42
CA ARG A 160 -1.99 -14.12 24.26
C ARG A 160 -1.25 -14.11 22.92
N GLY A 161 0.06 -13.84 22.91
CA GLY A 161 0.81 -13.65 21.66
C GLY A 161 0.57 -12.28 21.03
N THR A 162 0.74 -12.18 19.72
CA THR A 162 0.45 -10.99 18.92
C THR A 162 -1.03 -10.94 18.54
N GLU A 163 -1.65 -9.76 18.70
CA GLU A 163 -3.06 -9.52 18.35
C GLU A 163 -3.12 -8.43 17.28
N ARG A 164 -3.74 -8.74 16.14
CA ARG A 164 -4.00 -7.77 15.07
C ARG A 164 -5.29 -7.01 15.34
N GLN A 165 -5.20 -5.69 15.27
CA GLN A 165 -6.29 -4.77 15.56
C GLN A 165 -6.36 -3.69 14.49
N LEU A 166 -7.48 -3.00 14.44
CA LEU A 166 -7.70 -1.83 13.60
C LEU A 166 -7.58 -0.57 14.46
N ALA A 167 -6.86 0.43 13.96
CA ALA A 167 -6.71 1.71 14.64
C ALA A 167 -6.94 2.87 13.67
N PHE A 168 -7.50 3.95 14.21
CA PHE A 168 -7.73 5.20 13.50
C PHE A 168 -7.26 6.39 14.33
N TRP A 169 -6.53 7.31 13.70
CA TRP A 169 -6.08 8.54 14.35
C TRP A 169 -5.94 9.67 13.35
N ARG A 170 -5.95 10.92 13.84
CA ARG A 170 -5.67 12.09 13.01
C ARG A 170 -4.17 12.31 12.88
N LEU A 171 -3.75 12.64 11.67
CA LEU A 171 -2.35 12.89 11.33
C LEU A 171 -1.79 14.06 12.18
N GLY A 172 -0.69 13.83 12.88
CA GLY A 172 0.02 14.84 13.67
C GLY A 172 -0.59 15.18 15.04
N GLN A 173 -1.70 14.55 15.43
CA GLN A 173 -2.35 14.82 16.73
C GLN A 173 -2.18 13.68 17.75
N CYS A 174 -1.32 12.71 17.49
CA CYS A 174 -1.31 11.46 18.24
C CYS A 174 0.09 10.84 18.27
N ASP A 175 0.70 10.78 19.45
CA ASP A 175 1.97 10.06 19.70
C ASP A 175 1.74 8.60 20.14
N ALA A 176 0.55 8.30 20.69
CA ALA A 176 0.14 6.97 21.15
C ALA A 176 -1.35 6.72 20.86
N ILE A 177 -1.70 5.46 20.57
CA ILE A 177 -3.09 5.08 20.23
C ILE A 177 -3.82 4.62 21.49
N ASP A 178 -4.93 5.29 21.81
CA ASP A 178 -5.70 5.04 23.04
C ASP A 178 -6.92 4.13 22.82
N LYS A 179 -7.40 4.04 21.57
CA LYS A 179 -8.55 3.21 21.19
C LYS A 179 -8.24 2.38 19.94
N THR A 180 -8.48 1.08 20.03
CA THR A 180 -8.41 0.13 18.92
C THR A 180 -9.70 -0.68 18.82
N LEU A 181 -9.98 -1.14 17.60
CA LEU A 181 -11.07 -2.05 17.31
C LEU A 181 -10.48 -3.43 17.06
N THR A 182 -10.69 -4.36 17.98
CA THR A 182 -10.36 -5.77 17.75
C THR A 182 -11.44 -6.36 16.82
N PRO A 183 -11.07 -6.90 15.65
CA PRO A 183 -12.02 -7.59 14.79
C PRO A 183 -12.56 -8.83 15.48
N THR A 184 -13.87 -9.07 15.34
CA THR A 184 -14.59 -10.03 16.18
C THR A 184 -14.24 -11.51 15.96
N GLN A 185 -13.61 -11.90 14.85
CA GLN A 185 -13.50 -13.34 14.50
C GLN A 185 -12.35 -13.73 13.55
N ALA A 186 -11.58 -12.80 12.99
CA ALA A 186 -10.73 -13.08 11.83
C ALA A 186 -9.57 -12.13 11.65
N ASP A 187 -8.49 -12.66 11.08
CA ASP A 187 -7.31 -11.88 10.72
C ASP A 187 -7.60 -10.89 9.59
N LEU A 188 -7.03 -9.70 9.73
CA LEU A 188 -7.13 -8.60 8.77
C LEU A 188 -6.11 -8.80 7.65
N GLU A 189 -6.55 -8.61 6.40
CA GLU A 189 -5.72 -8.76 5.21
C GLU A 189 -5.21 -7.43 4.67
N ASP A 190 -6.12 -6.48 4.47
CA ASP A 190 -5.82 -5.22 3.82
C ASP A 190 -6.84 -4.13 4.21
N ILE A 191 -6.44 -2.88 4.00
CA ILE A 191 -7.23 -1.69 4.27
C ILE A 191 -7.08 -0.66 3.15
N ILE A 192 -8.20 -0.07 2.74
CA ILE A 192 -8.23 1.02 1.77
C ILE A 192 -9.26 2.08 2.17
N PHE A 193 -8.98 3.35 1.89
CA PHE A 193 -10.00 4.39 1.99
C PHE A 193 -10.73 4.53 0.67
N HIS A 194 -12.05 4.38 0.68
CA HIS A 194 -12.89 4.47 -0.52
C HIS A 194 -14.26 5.03 -0.16
N LYS A 195 -14.84 5.89 -1.01
CA LYS A 195 -16.19 6.47 -0.82
C LYS A 195 -16.45 6.99 0.61
N LYS A 196 -15.48 7.71 1.18
CA LYS A 196 -15.52 8.36 2.50
C LYS A 196 -15.42 7.44 3.73
N SER A 197 -15.15 6.16 3.55
CA SER A 197 -14.98 5.21 4.66
C SER A 197 -13.76 4.30 4.45
N PHE A 198 -13.23 3.77 5.55
CA PHE A 198 -12.15 2.79 5.52
C PHE A 198 -12.75 1.40 5.35
N HIS A 199 -12.47 0.79 4.21
CA HIS A 199 -12.87 -0.57 3.88
C HIS A 199 -11.76 -1.52 4.32
N VAL A 200 -12.10 -2.47 5.19
CA VAL A 200 -11.15 -3.44 5.74
C VAL A 200 -11.57 -4.83 5.30
N LEU A 201 -10.63 -5.56 4.69
CA LEU A 201 -10.80 -6.93 4.24
C LEU A 201 -10.27 -7.90 5.30
N ASP A 202 -11.02 -8.96 5.59
CA ASP A 202 -10.57 -10.07 6.41
C ASP A 202 -10.31 -11.36 5.62
N GLU A 203 -9.72 -12.35 6.28
CA GLU A 203 -9.36 -13.63 5.67
C GLU A 203 -10.54 -14.49 5.18
N GLN A 204 -11.77 -14.20 5.63
CA GLN A 204 -13.00 -14.81 5.08
C GLN A 204 -13.59 -13.99 3.93
N GLU A 205 -12.85 -13.00 3.41
CA GLU A 205 -13.26 -12.16 2.27
C GLU A 205 -14.45 -11.25 2.58
N ARG A 206 -14.67 -10.96 3.85
CA ARG A 206 -15.67 -9.98 4.28
C ARG A 206 -15.04 -8.61 4.25
N VAL A 207 -15.76 -7.64 3.69
CA VAL A 207 -15.38 -6.22 3.79
C VAL A 207 -16.29 -5.53 4.78
N ARG A 208 -15.69 -4.76 5.68
CA ARG A 208 -16.39 -3.90 6.63
C ARG A 208 -15.98 -2.47 6.39
N ALA A 209 -16.95 -1.56 6.34
CA ALA A 209 -16.70 -0.14 6.21
C ALA A 209 -16.73 0.51 7.59
N TYR A 210 -15.69 1.29 7.89
CA TYR A 210 -15.51 2.01 9.13
C TYR A 210 -15.43 3.51 8.87
N THR A 211 -16.25 4.27 9.59
CA THR A 211 -16.24 5.73 9.55
C THR A 211 -15.91 6.25 10.96
N PRO A 212 -14.63 6.53 11.24
CA PRO A 212 -14.22 7.01 12.55
C PRO A 212 -14.69 8.46 12.77
N LEU A 213 -15.25 8.71 13.94
CA LEU A 213 -15.64 10.03 14.42
C LEU A 213 -14.66 10.47 15.50
N PHE A 214 -14.26 11.73 15.42
CA PHE A 214 -13.25 12.31 16.30
C PHE A 214 -13.84 13.52 17.02
N ASP A 215 -13.50 13.65 18.29
CA ASP A 215 -13.87 14.80 19.12
C ASP A 215 -13.11 16.07 18.71
N ARG A 216 -13.29 17.15 19.49
CA ARG A 216 -12.59 18.43 19.25
C ARG A 216 -11.09 18.35 19.52
N ASP A 217 -10.67 17.45 20.40
CA ASP A 217 -9.28 17.25 20.80
C ASP A 217 -8.54 16.31 19.83
N GLY A 218 -9.27 15.71 18.89
CA GLY A 218 -8.72 14.82 17.85
C GLY A 218 -8.66 13.35 18.28
N ASN A 219 -9.25 13.00 19.42
CA ASN A 219 -9.33 11.61 19.87
C ASN A 219 -10.50 10.91 19.18
N MET A 220 -10.30 9.64 18.82
CA MET A 220 -11.39 8.84 18.27
C MET A 220 -12.45 8.64 19.35
N GLU A 221 -13.68 9.08 19.12
CA GLU A 221 -14.78 8.95 20.08
C GLU A 221 -15.58 7.69 19.79
N GLU A 222 -16.08 7.61 18.55
CA GLU A 222 -16.97 6.59 18.03
C GLU A 222 -16.47 6.12 16.65
N CYS A 223 -16.88 4.94 16.23
CA CYS A 223 -16.64 4.46 14.88
C CYS A 223 -17.90 3.79 14.34
N HIS A 224 -18.56 4.44 13.38
CA HIS A 224 -19.69 3.84 12.69
C HIS A 224 -19.18 2.68 11.84
N THR A 225 -19.80 1.52 12.02
CA THR A 225 -19.42 0.30 11.32
C THR A 225 -20.60 -0.24 10.54
N GLU A 226 -20.42 -0.43 9.24
CA GLU A 226 -21.40 -1.11 8.39
C GLU A 226 -21.02 -2.58 8.27
N TRP A 227 -21.93 -3.45 8.71
CA TRP A 227 -21.74 -4.90 8.72
C TRP A 227 -22.50 -5.54 7.55
N PRO A 228 -21.89 -6.50 6.83
CA PRO A 228 -22.64 -7.33 5.91
C PRO A 228 -23.63 -8.21 6.69
N LEU A 229 -24.90 -8.22 6.27
CA LEU A 229 -25.96 -9.04 6.87
C LEU A 229 -25.74 -10.55 6.63
N SER A 230 -25.17 -10.90 5.48
CA SER A 230 -24.89 -12.29 5.12
C SER A 230 -23.48 -12.69 5.51
N GLN A 231 -23.33 -13.81 6.23
CA GLN A 231 -22.07 -14.53 6.28
C GLN A 231 -21.77 -15.06 4.87
N MET A 232 -20.89 -14.38 4.13
CA MET A 232 -20.35 -14.97 2.92
C MET A 232 -19.57 -16.23 3.31
N ARG A 233 -19.96 -17.37 2.73
CA ARG A 233 -19.14 -18.58 2.84
C ARG A 233 -17.82 -18.32 2.14
N ARG A 234 -16.73 -18.60 2.84
CA ARG A 234 -15.38 -18.54 2.28
C ARG A 234 -15.35 -19.30 0.96
N ARG A 235 -14.84 -18.66 -0.10
CA ARG A 235 -14.61 -19.34 -1.37
C ARG A 235 -13.56 -20.42 -1.21
N HIS A 236 -13.79 -21.53 -1.88
CA HIS A 236 -12.78 -22.57 -2.03
C HIS A 236 -11.90 -22.22 -3.22
N TYR A 237 -10.59 -22.22 -2.97
CA TYR A 237 -9.56 -22.13 -3.99
C TYR A 237 -8.89 -23.50 -4.07
N GLU A 238 -8.51 -23.90 -5.28
CA GLU A 238 -7.78 -25.15 -5.51
C GLU A 238 -6.36 -25.06 -4.92
N GLU A 239 -5.80 -23.85 -4.90
CA GLU A 239 -4.45 -23.52 -4.43
C GLU A 239 -4.48 -22.78 -3.08
N HIS A 240 -3.31 -22.66 -2.46
CA HIS A 240 -3.15 -21.93 -1.20
C HIS A 240 -3.31 -20.41 -1.43
N VAL A 241 -4.12 -19.76 -0.60
CA VAL A 241 -4.28 -18.30 -0.62
C VAL A 241 -3.17 -17.65 0.19
N ALA A 242 -2.18 -17.07 -0.49
CA ALA A 242 -1.05 -16.40 0.13
C ALA A 242 -1.40 -14.98 0.64
N ALA A 243 -2.22 -14.24 -0.11
CA ALA A 243 -2.61 -12.88 0.25
C ALA A 243 -3.92 -12.46 -0.42
N ARG A 244 -4.57 -11.44 0.16
CA ARG A 244 -5.68 -10.72 -0.46
C ARG A 244 -5.48 -9.23 -0.36
N TYR A 245 -5.82 -8.52 -1.44
CA TYR A 245 -5.63 -7.07 -1.55
C TYR A 245 -6.93 -6.40 -1.92
N LEU A 246 -7.12 -5.18 -1.43
CA LEU A 246 -8.19 -4.28 -1.87
C LEU A 246 -7.64 -3.26 -2.85
N VAL A 247 -8.30 -3.11 -4.00
CA VAL A 247 -7.86 -2.19 -5.06
C VAL A 247 -9.04 -1.35 -5.50
N GLU A 248 -8.91 -0.03 -5.45
CA GLU A 248 -9.85 0.85 -6.12
C GLU A 248 -9.57 0.86 -7.63
N SER A 249 -10.61 0.62 -8.44
CA SER A 249 -10.56 0.73 -9.90
C SER A 249 -11.91 1.22 -10.42
N ARG A 250 -11.91 2.29 -11.25
CA ARG A 250 -13.11 2.85 -11.87
C ARG A 250 -14.24 3.16 -10.88
N ASP A 251 -13.91 3.80 -9.76
CA ASP A 251 -14.83 4.10 -8.64
C ASP A 251 -15.46 2.85 -7.99
N GLU A 252 -14.93 1.66 -8.24
CA GLU A 252 -15.35 0.40 -7.66
C GLU A 252 -14.23 -0.25 -6.86
N LEU A 253 -14.61 -1.17 -5.98
CA LEU A 253 -13.67 -1.90 -5.15
C LEU A 253 -13.47 -3.31 -5.71
N LEU A 254 -12.23 -3.65 -5.99
CA LEU A 254 -11.80 -4.97 -6.40
C LEU A 254 -11.08 -5.67 -5.24
N MET A 255 -11.24 -6.98 -5.15
CA MET A 255 -10.39 -7.86 -4.35
C MET A 255 -9.49 -8.66 -5.29
N VAL A 256 -8.19 -8.61 -5.06
CA VAL A 256 -7.20 -9.43 -5.77
C VAL A 256 -6.69 -10.50 -4.82
N VAL A 257 -6.79 -11.76 -5.23
CA VAL A 257 -6.36 -12.93 -4.46
C VAL A 257 -5.10 -13.50 -5.10
N ARG A 258 -4.03 -13.61 -4.31
CA ARG A 258 -2.74 -14.21 -4.70
C ARG A 258 -2.73 -15.68 -4.31
N LEU A 259 -2.43 -16.54 -5.27
CA LEU A 259 -2.40 -17.98 -5.10
C LEU A 259 -0.97 -18.51 -5.22
N THR A 260 -0.66 -19.50 -4.39
CA THR A 260 0.56 -20.30 -4.47
C THR A 260 0.18 -21.77 -4.45
N PRO A 261 0.94 -22.68 -5.11
CA PRO A 261 0.59 -24.10 -5.10
C PRO A 261 0.52 -24.65 -3.67
N HIS A 262 1.49 -24.27 -2.84
CA HIS A 262 1.56 -24.59 -1.41
C HIS A 262 2.11 -23.41 -0.62
N HIS A 263 2.02 -23.48 0.71
CA HIS A 263 2.61 -22.50 1.61
C HIS A 263 4.14 -22.40 1.38
N GLY A 264 4.66 -21.17 1.24
CA GLY A 264 6.08 -20.90 1.02
C GLY A 264 6.58 -21.13 -0.41
N GLN A 265 5.71 -21.54 -1.35
CA GLN A 265 6.05 -21.61 -2.77
C GLN A 265 5.84 -20.26 -3.48
N PRO A 266 6.52 -20.01 -4.61
CA PRO A 266 6.28 -18.82 -5.42
C PRO A 266 4.82 -18.72 -5.89
N THR A 267 4.44 -17.51 -6.25
CA THR A 267 3.11 -17.22 -6.80
C THR A 267 2.91 -18.00 -8.09
N SER A 268 1.73 -18.57 -8.24
CA SER A 268 1.31 -19.31 -9.45
C SER A 268 0.28 -18.53 -10.25
N ALA A 269 -0.68 -17.91 -9.56
CA ALA A 269 -1.83 -17.29 -10.21
C ALA A 269 -2.47 -16.18 -9.36
N PHE A 270 -3.35 -15.42 -10.02
CA PHE A 270 -4.21 -14.43 -9.39
C PHE A 270 -5.68 -14.64 -9.79
N ARG A 271 -6.58 -14.30 -8.87
CA ARG A 271 -8.02 -14.16 -9.15
C ARG A 271 -8.46 -12.77 -8.73
N VAL A 272 -9.31 -12.13 -9.55
CA VAL A 272 -9.77 -10.77 -9.31
C VAL A 272 -11.28 -10.78 -9.21
N PHE A 273 -11.82 -10.11 -8.20
CA PHE A 273 -13.24 -10.04 -7.92
C PHE A 273 -13.68 -8.60 -7.78
N GLN A 274 -14.79 -8.25 -8.42
CA GLN A 274 -15.45 -6.96 -8.29
C GLN A 274 -16.49 -7.01 -7.18
N MET A 275 -16.48 -6.02 -6.30
CA MET A 275 -17.53 -5.89 -5.29
C MET A 275 -18.83 -5.43 -5.96
N VAL A 276 -19.91 -6.14 -5.71
CA VAL A 276 -21.26 -5.82 -6.22
C VAL A 276 -22.19 -5.68 -5.03
N TYR A 277 -22.82 -4.51 -4.88
CA TYR A 277 -23.83 -4.29 -3.85
C TYR A 277 -25.17 -4.89 -4.28
N LEU A 278 -25.72 -5.77 -3.45
CA LEU A 278 -27.04 -6.34 -3.62
C LEU A 278 -28.08 -5.32 -3.16
N ARG A 279 -28.42 -4.36 -4.02
CA ARG A 279 -29.56 -3.47 -3.76
C ARG A 279 -30.86 -4.25 -3.95
N GLY A 280 -31.60 -4.48 -2.85
CA GLY A 280 -33.05 -4.68 -2.90
C GLY A 280 -33.57 -6.12 -2.95
N ARG A 281 -33.15 -7.02 -2.05
CA ARG A 281 -33.85 -8.32 -1.85
C ARG A 281 -34.39 -8.60 -0.45
N LEU A 282 -34.44 -7.62 0.44
CA LEU A 282 -35.28 -7.71 1.64
C LEU A 282 -36.17 -6.47 1.76
N HIS A 283 -37.46 -6.70 1.55
CA HIS A 283 -38.54 -5.74 1.70
C HIS A 283 -38.67 -5.21 3.13
N ARG A 284 -39.20 -3.98 3.21
CA ARG A 284 -40.25 -3.54 4.14
C ARG A 284 -40.40 -4.45 5.36
N ASN A 285 -39.71 -4.12 6.46
CA ASN A 285 -40.05 -4.42 7.87
C ASN A 285 -38.82 -4.49 8.79
N ALA A 286 -37.79 -3.69 8.55
CA ALA A 286 -36.80 -3.42 9.57
C ALA A 286 -36.20 -2.03 9.36
N HIS A 287 -36.43 -1.15 10.32
CA HIS A 287 -35.74 0.14 10.47
C HIS A 287 -34.26 -0.04 10.88
N ILE A 288 -33.58 -1.10 10.39
CA ILE A 288 -32.16 -1.30 10.70
C ILE A 288 -31.36 -0.41 9.75
N LEU A 289 -30.93 0.73 10.29
CA LEU A 289 -29.97 1.66 9.71
C LEU A 289 -28.77 0.89 9.12
N GLY A 290 -28.49 1.06 7.83
CA GLY A 290 -27.12 0.93 7.29
C GLY A 290 -26.62 -0.46 6.88
N SER A 291 -27.47 -1.42 6.55
CA SER A 291 -27.02 -2.72 6.03
C SER A 291 -26.85 -2.71 4.50
N LEU A 292 -25.60 -2.83 4.03
CA LEU A 292 -25.29 -3.08 2.63
C LEU A 292 -24.84 -4.53 2.46
N GLU A 293 -25.71 -5.36 1.88
CA GLU A 293 -25.29 -6.65 1.36
C GLU A 293 -24.41 -6.42 0.13
N HIS A 294 -23.22 -7.04 0.13
CA HIS A 294 -22.34 -7.07 -1.02
C HIS A 294 -21.99 -8.51 -1.34
N THR A 295 -21.67 -8.76 -2.60
CA THR A 295 -21.10 -10.01 -3.08
C THR A 295 -19.90 -9.70 -3.96
N TRP A 296 -19.21 -10.74 -4.40
CA TRP A 296 -17.98 -10.63 -5.16
C TRP A 296 -18.15 -11.37 -6.48
N ASN A 297 -18.20 -10.62 -7.57
CA ASN A 297 -18.28 -11.16 -8.92
C ASN A 297 -16.86 -11.37 -9.48
N GLU A 298 -16.55 -12.56 -9.99
CA GLU A 298 -15.21 -12.81 -10.54
C GLU A 298 -15.02 -12.14 -11.90
N LEU A 299 -13.86 -11.49 -12.06
CA LEU A 299 -13.42 -10.88 -13.31
C LEU A 299 -12.39 -11.79 -13.98
N HIS A 300 -12.81 -12.44 -15.07
CA HIS A 300 -11.90 -13.26 -15.89
C HIS A 300 -11.03 -12.44 -16.84
N LYS A 301 -11.39 -11.17 -17.10
CA LYS A 301 -10.64 -10.20 -17.90
C LYS A 301 -10.50 -8.90 -17.12
N LEU A 302 -9.38 -8.23 -17.28
CA LEU A 302 -9.14 -6.95 -16.60
C LEU A 302 -9.53 -5.76 -17.48
N ASP A 303 -10.00 -5.98 -18.71
CA ASP A 303 -10.59 -4.97 -19.61
C ASP A 303 -9.71 -3.72 -19.78
N GLY A 304 -8.41 -3.92 -19.97
CA GLY A 304 -7.42 -2.85 -20.06
C GLY A 304 -6.94 -2.30 -18.72
N ARG A 305 -7.26 -2.91 -17.58
CA ARG A 305 -6.73 -2.50 -16.27
C ARG A 305 -5.38 -3.14 -15.97
N VAL A 306 -4.50 -2.33 -15.39
CA VAL A 306 -3.27 -2.78 -14.72
C VAL A 306 -3.48 -2.59 -13.22
N LEU A 307 -3.27 -3.66 -12.45
CA LEU A 307 -3.45 -3.66 -11.00
C LEU A 307 -2.09 -3.81 -10.32
N PHE A 308 -1.69 -2.80 -9.56
CA PHE A 308 -0.51 -2.85 -8.70
C PHE A 308 -0.98 -3.22 -7.30
N VAL A 309 -0.56 -4.36 -6.80
CA VAL A 309 -1.05 -4.88 -5.51
C VAL A 309 0.03 -4.83 -4.43
N GLY A 310 -0.39 -4.36 -3.27
CA GLY A 310 0.42 -4.26 -2.07
C GLY A 310 -0.43 -3.71 -0.92
N ARG A 311 -0.24 -4.24 0.28
CA ARG A 311 -1.08 -3.88 1.43
C ARG A 311 -1.00 -2.39 1.75
N GLY A 312 -2.16 -1.76 1.95
CA GLY A 312 -2.31 -0.31 2.16
C GLY A 312 -1.91 0.59 0.98
N CYS A 313 -1.45 0.01 -0.15
CA CYS A 313 -0.89 0.76 -1.28
C CYS A 313 -1.34 0.28 -2.66
N SER A 314 -2.27 -0.68 -2.74
CA SER A 314 -2.74 -1.18 -4.03
C SER A 314 -3.42 -0.10 -4.86
N ARG A 315 -3.27 -0.16 -6.19
CA ARG A 315 -3.80 0.83 -7.13
C ARG A 315 -4.14 0.21 -8.48
N SER A 316 -5.09 0.82 -9.19
CA SER A 316 -5.42 0.49 -10.57
C SER A 316 -5.08 1.64 -11.52
N HIS A 317 -4.77 1.29 -12.77
CA HIS A 317 -4.60 2.22 -13.89
C HIS A 317 -5.13 1.60 -15.19
N GLU A 318 -5.39 2.44 -16.19
CA GLU A 318 -5.74 2.00 -17.54
C GLU A 318 -4.47 1.83 -18.39
N VAL A 319 -4.36 0.71 -19.10
CA VAL A 319 -3.28 0.44 -20.07
C VAL A 319 -3.19 1.54 -21.12
N ALA A 320 -4.35 2.07 -21.55
CA ALA A 320 -4.43 3.12 -22.56
C ALA A 320 -3.73 4.43 -22.13
N ASP A 321 -3.67 4.70 -20.82
CA ASP A 321 -3.03 5.91 -20.29
C ASP A 321 -1.50 5.77 -20.25
N HIS A 322 -0.97 4.53 -20.37
CA HIS A 322 0.39 4.21 -19.98
C HIS A 322 1.05 3.23 -20.95
N ALA A 323 1.84 3.77 -21.88
CA ALA A 323 2.63 2.97 -22.79
C ALA A 323 3.62 2.05 -22.05
N GLY A 324 3.65 0.77 -22.44
CA GLY A 324 4.59 -0.23 -21.90
C GLY A 324 4.02 -1.16 -20.83
N PHE A 325 2.77 -0.95 -20.38
CA PHE A 325 2.08 -1.95 -19.57
C PHE A 325 1.18 -2.85 -20.39
N GLU A 326 1.12 -4.08 -19.92
CA GLU A 326 0.12 -5.05 -20.33
C GLU A 326 -0.94 -5.19 -19.24
N GLU A 327 -2.15 -5.50 -19.68
CA GLU A 327 -3.25 -5.89 -18.82
C GLU A 327 -2.79 -7.01 -17.86
N GLY A 328 -2.91 -6.80 -16.55
CA GLY A 328 -2.38 -7.76 -15.58
C GLY A 328 -2.29 -7.26 -14.14
N VAL A 329 -1.76 -8.13 -13.28
CA VAL A 329 -1.48 -7.88 -11.87
C VAL A 329 0.03 -7.78 -11.66
N TYR A 330 0.49 -6.70 -11.08
CA TYR A 330 1.88 -6.43 -10.72
C TYR A 330 1.97 -6.49 -9.19
N PHE A 331 2.82 -7.37 -8.69
CA PHE A 331 2.84 -7.71 -7.27
C PHE A 331 4.25 -7.75 -6.70
N LEU A 332 4.33 -7.58 -5.39
CA LEU A 332 5.57 -7.59 -4.62
C LEU A 332 5.52 -8.78 -3.64
N ASP A 333 6.69 -9.27 -3.25
CA ASP A 333 6.79 -10.33 -2.24
C ASP A 333 6.30 -9.79 -0.91
N ASP A 334 5.24 -10.36 -0.34
CA ASP A 334 4.73 -9.95 0.97
C ASP A 334 4.38 -11.18 1.83
N GLY A 335 4.98 -12.33 1.53
CA GLY A 335 4.70 -13.62 2.17
C GLY A 335 4.94 -13.63 3.69
N SER A 336 5.70 -12.67 4.22
CA SER A 336 5.90 -12.49 5.65
C SER A 336 4.66 -11.99 6.42
N PHE A 337 3.66 -11.45 5.74
CA PHE A 337 2.55 -10.78 6.43
C PHE A 337 1.68 -11.73 7.26
N ARG A 338 1.63 -13.03 6.98
CA ARG A 338 0.86 -14.02 7.78
C ARG A 338 1.74 -14.91 8.65
N ASP A 339 3.03 -14.62 8.67
CA ASP A 339 4.00 -15.41 9.42
C ASP A 339 4.00 -14.94 10.88
N GLY A 340 3.31 -15.70 11.74
CA GLY A 340 3.18 -15.39 13.16
C GLY A 340 4.52 -15.34 13.89
N ASP A 341 5.49 -16.15 13.47
CA ASP A 341 6.85 -16.13 14.03
C ASP A 341 7.56 -14.82 13.66
N LYS A 342 7.34 -14.33 12.43
CA LYS A 342 7.84 -13.00 12.01
C LYS A 342 7.16 -11.85 12.74
N ASP A 343 5.86 -11.95 13.02
CA ASP A 343 5.16 -10.97 13.87
C ASP A 343 5.79 -10.89 15.27
N GLU A 344 6.16 -12.03 15.87
CA GLU A 344 6.87 -12.03 17.16
C GLU A 344 8.28 -11.43 17.07
N LEU A 345 9.00 -11.73 16.00
CA LEU A 345 10.33 -11.19 15.75
C LEU A 345 10.31 -9.66 15.58
N LEU A 346 9.25 -9.09 15.02
CA LEU A 346 9.08 -7.63 14.92
C LEU A 346 9.11 -6.95 16.30
N PHE A 347 8.68 -7.63 17.37
CA PHE A 347 8.73 -7.09 18.74
C PHE A 347 10.01 -7.43 19.50
N GLN A 348 10.62 -8.59 19.22
CA GLN A 348 11.71 -9.13 20.05
C GLN A 348 13.10 -8.89 19.42
N ASN A 349 13.25 -9.19 18.14
CA ASN A 349 14.54 -9.29 17.45
C ASN A 349 14.40 -8.87 15.97
N SER A 350 13.94 -7.64 15.72
CA SER A 350 13.71 -7.14 14.36
C SER A 350 14.95 -7.21 13.47
N ASP A 351 16.16 -7.14 14.05
CA ASP A 351 17.42 -7.27 13.32
C ASP A 351 17.69 -8.69 12.77
N GLN A 352 16.99 -9.72 13.27
CA GLN A 352 17.07 -11.10 12.78
C GLN A 352 16.00 -11.40 11.71
N LEU A 353 15.10 -10.45 11.45
CA LEU A 353 14.01 -10.63 10.51
C LEU A 353 14.55 -10.61 9.07
N GLN A 354 14.26 -11.66 8.30
CA GLN A 354 14.59 -11.73 6.88
C GLN A 354 13.32 -11.86 6.02
N PHE A 355 13.26 -11.02 5.00
CA PHE A 355 12.28 -11.02 3.93
C PHE A 355 12.94 -11.64 2.70
N SER A 356 12.33 -12.64 2.09
CA SER A 356 12.88 -13.34 0.93
C SER A 356 13.10 -12.39 -0.24
N CYS A 357 12.14 -11.51 -0.54
CA CYS A 357 12.15 -10.62 -1.70
C CYS A 357 12.32 -11.38 -3.03
N THR A 358 11.95 -12.65 -3.08
CA THR A 358 12.14 -13.55 -4.22
C THR A 358 10.88 -13.70 -5.07
N ASP A 359 9.70 -13.42 -4.50
CA ASP A 359 8.42 -13.65 -5.17
C ASP A 359 7.73 -12.32 -5.54
N SER A 360 8.32 -11.60 -6.49
CA SER A 360 7.82 -10.31 -7.01
C SER A 360 7.84 -10.33 -8.54
N GLY A 361 6.79 -9.83 -9.18
CA GLY A 361 6.71 -9.89 -10.64
C GLY A 361 5.41 -9.36 -11.21
N ARG A 362 5.11 -9.78 -12.44
CA ARG A 362 3.84 -9.53 -13.12
C ARG A 362 3.17 -10.82 -13.54
N TRP A 363 1.85 -10.76 -13.52
CA TRP A 363 0.93 -11.72 -14.07
C TRP A 363 0.11 -11.00 -15.14
N SER A 364 0.62 -10.97 -16.38
CA SER A 364 0.01 -10.22 -17.48
C SER A 364 -0.44 -11.11 -18.64
N ALA A 365 -1.40 -10.59 -19.43
CA ALA A 365 -1.78 -11.18 -20.70
C ALA A 365 -0.63 -11.07 -21.72
N PRO A 366 -0.46 -12.03 -22.66
CA PRO A 366 -1.42 -13.08 -23.02
C PRO A 366 -1.19 -14.43 -22.31
N THR A 367 0.00 -14.67 -21.75
CA THR A 367 0.38 -15.98 -21.19
C THR A 367 -0.21 -16.23 -19.81
N ARG A 368 -0.45 -15.16 -19.02
CA ARG A 368 -0.85 -15.25 -17.60
C ARG A 368 0.09 -16.17 -16.80
N GLN A 369 1.35 -16.20 -17.19
CA GLN A 369 2.42 -16.79 -16.43
C GLN A 369 3.05 -15.72 -15.55
N ILE A 370 3.67 -16.15 -14.45
CA ILE A 370 4.40 -15.25 -13.57
C ILE A 370 5.75 -14.94 -14.19
N GLU A 371 5.98 -13.67 -14.48
CA GLU A 371 7.25 -13.16 -14.98
C GLU A 371 7.91 -12.31 -13.90
N SER A 372 9.14 -12.66 -13.53
CA SER A 372 9.92 -11.84 -12.60
C SER A 372 10.26 -10.50 -13.25
N LEU A 373 9.87 -9.42 -12.59
CA LEU A 373 10.22 -8.06 -13.03
C LEU A 373 11.60 -7.64 -12.54
N PHE A 374 12.10 -8.26 -11.47
CA PHE A 374 13.35 -7.86 -10.83
C PHE A 374 14.38 -8.98 -10.94
N PRO A 375 15.68 -8.61 -11.00
CA PRO A 375 16.71 -9.61 -10.73
C PRO A 375 16.47 -10.20 -9.34
N GLU A 376 16.72 -11.51 -9.19
CA GLU A 376 16.68 -12.16 -7.88
C GLU A 376 17.50 -11.37 -6.87
N GLN A 377 16.87 -11.06 -5.74
CA GLN A 377 17.50 -10.34 -4.65
C GLN A 377 17.82 -11.35 -3.54
N ALA A 378 18.98 -11.18 -2.90
CA ALA A 378 19.24 -11.86 -1.65
C ALA A 378 18.19 -11.45 -0.61
N PRO A 379 17.88 -12.30 0.38
CA PRO A 379 16.96 -11.95 1.45
C PRO A 379 17.29 -10.59 2.07
N SER A 380 16.29 -9.72 2.11
CA SER A 380 16.36 -8.38 2.70
C SER A 380 16.14 -8.48 4.21
N ASN A 381 16.99 -7.86 5.00
CA ASN A 381 16.83 -7.73 6.44
C ASN A 381 16.00 -6.50 6.85
N TYR A 382 15.30 -5.85 5.90
CA TYR A 382 14.67 -4.55 6.13
C TYR A 382 13.19 -4.52 5.74
N SER A 383 12.85 -4.85 4.48
CA SER A 383 11.46 -4.92 4.02
C SER A 383 11.32 -5.56 2.65
N PRO A 384 10.11 -6.02 2.30
CA PRO A 384 9.71 -6.19 0.91
C PRO A 384 9.57 -4.84 0.20
N PRO A 385 9.65 -4.83 -1.15
CA PRO A 385 9.38 -3.64 -1.96
C PRO A 385 8.01 -2.98 -1.69
N VAL A 386 7.86 -1.69 -2.02
CA VAL A 386 6.58 -0.97 -1.98
C VAL A 386 6.32 -0.15 -3.24
N TRP A 387 5.04 0.01 -3.62
CA TRP A 387 4.61 0.89 -4.69
C TRP A 387 4.59 2.36 -4.22
N ILE A 388 5.19 3.27 -4.99
CA ILE A 388 5.20 4.72 -4.73
C ILE A 388 4.69 5.48 -5.96
N ARG A 389 3.81 6.47 -5.78
CA ARG A 389 3.50 7.43 -6.84
C ARG A 389 4.17 8.76 -6.54
N PRO A 390 5.08 9.28 -7.40
CA PRO A 390 5.58 10.65 -7.26
C PRO A 390 4.45 11.67 -7.36
#